data_AF-A0A510KEV1-F1
#
_entry.id   AF-A0A510KEV1-F1
#
_cell.length_a   1.000
_cell.length_b   1.000
_cell.length_c   1.000
_cell.angle_alpha   90.00
_cell.angle_beta   90.00
_cell.angle_gamma   90.00
#
_symmetry.space_group_name_H-M   'P 1'
#
loop_
_entity.id
_entity.type
_entity.pdbx_description
1 polymer ?
#
loop_
_entity_poly.entity_id
_entity_poly.type
_entity_poly.pdbx_seq_one_letter_code
_entity_poly.pdbx_strand_id
1 'polypeptide(L)'
;MSKKETNITIIKKIIEQVINRENITIYRISKETKISEKTIKKILKNTGSRINNKTIEKLLVLKILSKEEKKILNALIKSSTKKDKHKERFGNEIAELILENKKLKKELKLLEEMNNMSNDYLQNRKVGVFSTDLETRTFLITKLWDFNKTVFEEWSDFKLLLDVNGRNENKKLKKGLKSVMETLKEIFEYIENMVFDAKDYEEKNTIILEEE
;
A
#
# COMPACT_ATOMS: atom_id res chain seq x y z
N MET A 1 21.54 41.79 -23.18
CA MET A 1 20.80 41.16 -22.06
C MET A 1 20.14 42.24 -21.22
N SER A 2 18.81 42.37 -21.28
CA SER A 2 18.07 43.33 -20.45
C SER A 2 18.16 42.91 -18.99
N LYS A 3 18.72 43.76 -18.12
CA LYS A 3 18.79 43.52 -16.66
C LYS A 3 17.35 43.36 -16.16
N LYS A 4 16.99 42.18 -15.65
CA LYS A 4 15.71 41.97 -14.96
C LYS A 4 15.56 43.04 -13.89
N GLU A 5 14.53 43.87 -14.04
CA GLU A 5 14.26 44.96 -13.13
C GLU A 5 13.90 44.38 -11.75
N THR A 6 14.68 44.71 -10.72
CA THR A 6 14.44 44.16 -9.38
C THR A 6 13.24 44.85 -8.73
N ASN A 7 12.51 44.14 -7.85
CA ASN A 7 11.35 44.69 -7.13
C ASN A 7 11.66 46.03 -6.44
N ILE A 8 12.90 46.23 -5.98
CA ILE A 8 13.35 47.47 -5.35
C ILE A 8 13.40 48.62 -6.35
N THR A 9 13.87 48.37 -7.56
CA THR A 9 13.91 49.36 -8.65
C THR A 9 12.50 49.80 -9.06
N ILE A 10 11.56 48.86 -9.15
CA ILE A 10 10.16 49.15 -9.50
C ILE A 10 9.51 50.01 -8.40
N ILE A 11 9.66 49.61 -7.13
CA ILE A 11 9.07 50.34 -6.01
C ILE A 11 9.71 51.72 -5.85
N LYS A 12 11.03 51.83 -6.05
CA LYS A 12 11.73 53.12 -6.07
C LYS A 12 11.12 54.08 -7.09
N LYS A 13 10.95 53.64 -8.35
CA LYS A 13 10.35 54.46 -9.41
C LYS A 13 8.96 54.96 -9.04
N ILE A 14 8.12 54.10 -8.47
CA ILE A 14 6.77 54.47 -8.03
C ILE A 14 6.84 55.56 -6.94
N ILE A 15 7.71 55.40 -5.93
CA ILE A 15 7.84 56.39 -4.85
C ILE A 15 8.39 57.72 -5.39
N GLU A 16 9.37 57.70 -6.29
CA GLU A 16 9.90 58.92 -6.92
C GLU A 16 8.84 59.65 -7.75
N GLN A 17 8.04 58.91 -8.52
CA GLN A 17 6.94 59.46 -9.30
C GLN A 17 5.87 60.11 -8.42
N VAL A 18 5.51 59.48 -7.31
CA VAL A 18 4.53 60.04 -6.36
C VAL A 18 5.07 61.29 -5.67
N ILE A 19 6.35 61.29 -5.24
CA ILE A 19 6.98 62.47 -4.64
C ILE A 19 6.99 63.64 -5.62
N ASN A 20 7.35 63.40 -6.87
CA ASN A 20 7.46 64.44 -7.90
C ASN A 20 6.09 64.96 -8.38
N ARG A 21 5.10 64.07 -8.56
CA ARG A 21 3.75 64.44 -9.01
C ARG A 21 3.00 65.28 -7.98
N GLU A 22 3.15 64.94 -6.72
CA GLU A 22 2.28 65.43 -5.64
C GLU A 22 3.00 66.41 -4.71
N ASN A 23 4.29 66.66 -4.98
CA ASN A 23 5.20 67.49 -4.19
C ASN A 23 5.16 67.14 -2.69
N ILE A 24 5.21 65.84 -2.38
CA ILE A 24 5.10 65.34 -1.00
C ILE A 24 6.46 64.96 -0.41
N THR A 25 6.61 65.15 0.90
CA THR A 25 7.84 64.78 1.62
C THR A 25 7.84 63.31 2.03
N ILE A 26 9.05 62.77 2.24
CA ILE A 26 9.25 61.41 2.79
C ILE A 26 8.54 61.26 4.15
N TYR A 27 8.49 62.32 4.96
CA TYR A 27 7.78 62.34 6.24
C TYR A 27 6.29 62.07 6.07
N ARG A 28 5.63 62.67 5.08
CA ARG A 28 4.20 62.45 4.80
C ARG A 28 3.93 61.01 4.39
N ILE A 29 4.75 60.46 3.51
CA ILE A 29 4.67 59.05 3.09
C ILE A 29 4.85 58.12 4.30
N SER A 30 5.83 58.41 5.16
CA SER A 30 6.09 57.66 6.39
C SER A 30 4.87 57.65 7.33
N LYS A 31 4.23 58.81 7.53
CA LYS A 31 3.05 58.97 8.38
C LYS A 31 1.83 58.23 7.84
N GLU A 32 1.58 58.30 6.53
CA GLU A 32 0.43 57.66 5.90
C GLU A 32 0.58 56.12 5.82
N THR A 33 1.80 55.63 5.56
CA THR A 33 2.06 54.19 5.38
C THR A 33 2.48 53.46 6.64
N LYS A 34 2.80 54.18 7.72
CA LYS A 34 3.45 53.62 8.94
C LYS A 34 4.74 52.86 8.61
N ILE A 35 5.49 53.35 7.61
CA ILE A 35 6.83 52.86 7.23
C ILE A 35 7.85 53.86 7.72
N SER A 36 8.92 53.42 8.39
CA SER A 36 9.94 54.36 8.88
C SER A 36 10.61 55.15 7.74
N GLU A 37 10.90 56.43 7.97
CA GLU A 37 11.62 57.25 6.99
C GLU A 37 12.97 56.65 6.57
N LYS A 38 13.67 56.00 7.51
CA LYS A 38 14.93 55.31 7.23
C LYS A 38 14.74 54.23 6.18
N THR A 39 13.62 53.50 6.24
CA THR A 39 13.27 52.46 5.25
C THR A 39 12.95 53.08 3.91
N ILE A 40 12.15 54.15 3.85
CA ILE A 40 11.83 54.85 2.59
C ILE A 40 13.10 55.41 1.94
N LYS A 41 13.99 56.03 2.72
CA LYS A 41 15.30 56.50 2.26
C LYS A 41 16.18 55.37 1.72
N LYS A 42 16.17 54.19 2.35
CA LYS A 42 16.89 53.00 1.85
C LYS A 42 16.33 52.48 0.52
N ILE A 43 15.01 52.53 0.33
CA ILE A 43 14.36 52.15 -0.94
C ILE A 43 14.77 53.13 -2.06
N LEU A 44 14.73 54.44 -1.79
CA LEU A 44 15.16 55.47 -2.75
C LEU A 44 16.65 55.38 -3.11
N LYS A 45 17.50 55.06 -2.13
CA LYS A 45 18.94 54.82 -2.36
C LYS A 45 19.23 53.50 -3.06
N ASN A 46 18.25 52.60 -3.20
CA ASN A 46 18.41 51.25 -3.77
C ASN A 46 19.53 50.44 -3.08
N THR A 47 19.76 50.67 -1.79
CA THR A 47 20.86 50.03 -1.02
C THR A 47 20.39 48.80 -0.24
N GLY A 48 19.22 48.25 -0.55
CA GLY A 48 18.63 47.11 0.15
C GLY A 48 18.71 45.81 -0.67
N SER A 49 18.75 44.66 0.00
CA SER A 49 18.82 43.34 -0.66
C SER A 49 17.46 42.76 -1.07
N ARG A 50 16.36 43.14 -0.41
CA ARG A 50 14.98 42.79 -0.79
C ARG A 50 13.94 43.62 -0.02
N ILE A 51 12.86 44.04 -0.67
CA ILE A 51 11.70 44.64 0.03
C ILE A 51 10.73 43.52 0.43
N ASN A 52 10.30 43.53 1.70
CA ASN A 52 9.32 42.59 2.25
C ASN A 52 7.90 42.91 1.75
N ASN A 53 7.09 41.89 1.47
CA ASN A 53 5.68 42.02 1.09
C ASN A 53 4.88 42.88 2.08
N LYS A 54 5.13 42.77 3.39
CA LYS A 54 4.47 43.63 4.40
C LYS A 54 4.76 45.11 4.18
N THR A 55 5.94 45.45 3.65
CA THR A 55 6.29 46.84 3.31
C THR A 55 5.54 47.28 2.05
N ILE A 56 5.35 46.39 1.07
CA ILE A 56 4.57 46.66 -0.15
C ILE A 56 3.09 46.86 0.19
N GLU A 57 2.53 46.03 1.09
CA GLU A 57 1.15 46.17 1.59
C GLU A 57 0.95 47.50 2.32
N LYS A 58 1.92 47.93 3.13
CA LYS A 58 1.88 49.24 3.78
C LYS A 58 1.97 50.40 2.79
N LEU A 59 2.69 50.24 1.67
CA LEU A 59 2.73 51.25 0.61
C LEU A 59 1.37 51.38 -0.09
N LEU A 60 0.62 50.28 -0.27
CA LEU A 60 -0.71 50.30 -0.89
C LEU A 60 -1.73 51.18 -0.14
N VAL A 61 -1.47 51.50 1.14
CA VAL A 61 -2.30 52.39 1.98
C VAL A 61 -2.22 53.85 1.52
N LEU A 62 -1.20 54.24 0.75
CA LEU A 62 -1.09 55.58 0.16
C LEU A 62 -2.30 55.86 -0.73
N LYS A 63 -3.15 56.80 -0.29
CA LYS A 63 -4.36 57.19 -1.04
C LYS A 63 -4.04 57.77 -2.40
N ILE A 64 -2.86 58.38 -2.52
CA ILE A 64 -2.37 59.14 -3.65
C ILE A 64 -1.85 58.24 -4.79
N LEU A 65 -1.75 56.92 -4.57
CA LEU A 65 -1.34 55.98 -5.61
C LEU A 65 -2.41 55.86 -6.71
N SER A 66 -1.95 55.90 -7.96
CA SER A 66 -2.81 55.69 -9.13
C SER A 66 -3.30 54.24 -9.22
N LYS A 67 -4.36 54.01 -10.02
CA LYS A 67 -4.91 52.66 -10.23
C LYS A 67 -3.85 51.71 -10.79
N GLU A 68 -2.98 52.19 -11.68
CA GLU A 68 -1.93 51.36 -12.27
C GLU A 68 -0.77 51.10 -11.30
N GLU A 69 -0.36 52.09 -10.51
CA GLU A 69 0.64 51.90 -9.45
C GLU A 69 0.16 50.84 -8.44
N LYS A 70 -1.12 50.86 -8.06
CA LYS A 70 -1.73 49.83 -7.20
C LYS A 70 -1.75 48.45 -7.85
N LYS A 71 -2.02 48.33 -9.15
CA LYS A 71 -1.97 47.04 -9.86
C LYS A 71 -0.54 46.48 -9.88
N ILE A 72 0.46 47.33 -10.13
CA ILE A 72 1.87 46.93 -10.15
C ILE A 72 2.30 46.43 -8.77
N LEU A 73 1.99 47.16 -7.70
CA LEU A 73 2.31 46.74 -6.33
C LEU A 73 1.61 45.42 -5.94
N ASN A 74 0.35 45.23 -6.34
CA ASN A 74 -0.38 43.97 -6.13
C ASN A 74 0.19 42.79 -6.92
N ALA A 75 0.69 43.00 -8.13
CA ALA A 75 1.36 41.97 -8.92
C ALA A 75 2.66 41.50 -8.27
N LEU A 76 3.42 42.42 -7.64
CA LEU A 76 4.63 42.08 -6.89
C LEU A 76 4.33 41.16 -5.70
N ILE A 77 3.20 41.37 -5.00
CA ILE A 77 2.76 40.51 -3.89
C ILE A 77 2.40 39.10 -4.41
N LYS A 78 1.60 39.00 -5.47
CA LYS A 78 1.12 37.73 -6.04
C LYS A 78 2.23 36.85 -6.63
N SER A 79 3.30 37.44 -7.14
CA SER A 79 4.45 36.69 -7.70
C SER A 79 5.24 35.89 -6.66
N SER A 80 5.11 36.24 -5.38
CA SER A 80 5.78 35.56 -4.26
C SER A 80 5.00 34.35 -3.71
N THR A 81 3.70 34.29 -3.96
CA THR A 81 2.86 33.12 -3.68
C THR A 81 2.95 32.13 -4.84
N LYS A 82 4.14 31.58 -5.11
CA LYS A 82 4.20 30.31 -5.84
C LYS A 82 3.61 29.26 -4.91
N LYS A 83 2.37 28.83 -5.16
CA LYS A 83 1.87 27.57 -4.61
C LYS A 83 2.90 26.50 -4.96
N ASP A 84 3.50 25.90 -3.94
CA ASP A 84 4.50 24.85 -4.07
C ASP A 84 3.93 23.70 -4.92
N LYS A 85 4.45 23.54 -6.14
CA LYS A 85 4.17 22.37 -7.00
C LYS A 85 4.47 21.03 -6.29
N HIS A 86 5.26 21.05 -5.21
CA HIS A 86 5.54 19.89 -4.38
C HIS A 86 4.32 19.37 -3.61
N LYS A 87 3.44 20.25 -3.09
CA LYS A 87 2.25 19.83 -2.32
C LYS A 87 1.20 19.12 -3.19
N GLU A 88 1.13 19.50 -4.46
CA GLU A 88 0.15 18.98 -5.42
C GLU A 88 0.55 17.58 -5.96
N ARG A 89 1.85 17.34 -6.16
CA ARG A 89 2.36 16.01 -6.57
C ARG A 89 2.13 14.93 -5.51
N PHE A 90 2.48 15.20 -4.25
CA PHE A 90 2.25 14.23 -3.17
C PHE A 90 0.76 13.99 -2.91
N GLY A 91 -0.10 15.00 -3.10
CA GLY A 91 -1.55 14.83 -3.00
C GLY A 91 -2.10 13.87 -4.04
N ASN A 92 -1.59 13.92 -5.27
CA ASN A 92 -2.02 13.04 -6.36
C ASN A 92 -1.52 11.60 -6.17
N GLU A 93 -0.25 11.40 -5.80
CA GLU A 93 0.28 10.06 -5.48
C GLU A 93 -0.47 9.41 -4.31
N ILE A 94 -0.76 10.17 -3.25
CA ILE A 94 -1.55 9.67 -2.11
C ILE A 94 -2.97 9.30 -2.55
N ALA A 95 -3.59 10.09 -3.43
CA ALA A 95 -4.93 9.78 -3.94
C ALA A 95 -4.96 8.50 -4.79
N GLU A 96 -3.95 8.29 -5.63
CA GLU A 96 -3.78 7.07 -6.43
C GLU A 96 -3.57 5.84 -5.52
N LEU A 97 -2.69 5.94 -4.53
CA LEU A 97 -2.43 4.87 -3.56
C LEU A 97 -3.68 4.52 -2.72
N ILE A 98 -4.51 5.51 -2.38
CA ILE A 98 -5.80 5.27 -1.68
C ILE A 98 -6.78 4.54 -2.59
N LEU A 99 -6.84 4.89 -3.88
CA LEU A 99 -7.72 4.25 -4.84
C LEU A 99 -7.32 2.79 -5.06
N GLU A 100 -6.03 2.53 -5.21
CA GLU A 100 -5.47 1.18 -5.35
C GLU A 100 -5.74 0.33 -4.10
N ASN A 101 -5.49 0.86 -2.90
CA ASN A 101 -5.83 0.16 -1.65
C ASN A 101 -7.32 -0.19 -1.54
N LYS A 102 -8.22 0.67 -2.03
CA LYS A 102 -9.66 0.37 -2.07
C LYS A 102 -9.98 -0.79 -3.03
N LYS A 103 -9.28 -0.90 -4.18
CA LYS A 103 -9.45 -2.01 -5.11
C LYS A 103 -8.93 -3.31 -4.51
N LEU A 104 -7.71 -3.30 -3.96
CA LEU A 104 -7.11 -4.48 -3.31
C LEU A 104 -7.96 -5.00 -2.14
N LYS A 105 -8.56 -4.12 -1.33
CA LYS A 105 -9.51 -4.53 -0.29
C LYS A 105 -10.75 -5.24 -0.83
N LYS A 106 -11.26 -4.83 -2.00
CA LYS A 106 -12.39 -5.51 -2.63
C LYS A 106 -11.99 -6.87 -3.19
N GLU A 107 -10.81 -6.97 -3.82
CA GLU A 107 -10.27 -8.23 -4.31
C GLU A 107 -10.01 -9.22 -3.17
N LEU A 108 -9.42 -8.77 -2.06
CA LEU A 108 -9.24 -9.58 -0.86
C LEU A 108 -10.59 -10.10 -0.31
N LYS A 109 -11.60 -9.24 -0.24
CA LYS A 109 -12.94 -9.65 0.20
C LYS A 109 -13.57 -10.69 -0.73
N LEU A 110 -13.42 -10.53 -2.05
CA LEU A 110 -13.87 -11.52 -3.03
C LEU A 110 -13.10 -12.84 -2.89
N LEU A 111 -11.79 -12.79 -2.63
CA LEU A 111 -10.97 -13.98 -2.41
C LEU A 111 -11.38 -14.72 -1.13
N GLU A 112 -11.66 -13.99 -0.04
CA GLU A 112 -12.19 -14.56 1.20
C GLU A 112 -13.57 -15.19 0.99
N GLU A 113 -14.47 -14.53 0.25
CA GLU A 113 -15.79 -15.05 -0.10
C GLU A 113 -15.67 -16.31 -1.00
N MET A 114 -14.75 -16.33 -1.96
CA MET A 114 -14.47 -17.50 -2.80
C MET A 114 -13.88 -18.67 -2.01
N ASN A 115 -12.98 -18.41 -1.06
CA ASN A 115 -12.44 -19.44 -0.16
C ASN A 115 -13.54 -20.01 0.76
N ASN A 116 -14.45 -19.16 1.25
CA ASN A 116 -15.60 -19.60 2.04
C ASN A 116 -16.60 -20.41 1.20
N MET A 117 -16.84 -20.03 -0.06
CA MET A 117 -17.67 -20.80 -1.02
C MET A 117 -17.04 -22.15 -1.40
N SER A 118 -15.71 -22.24 -1.49
CA SER A 118 -15.02 -23.53 -1.69
C SER A 118 -15.22 -24.48 -0.50
N ASN A 119 -15.38 -23.94 0.71
CA ASN A 119 -15.70 -24.72 1.89
C ASN A 119 -17.18 -25.18 1.88
N ASP A 120 -18.05 -24.43 1.19
CA ASP A 120 -19.48 -24.72 1.07
C ASP A 120 -19.75 -25.97 0.20
N TYR A 121 -18.94 -26.26 -0.81
CA TYR A 121 -19.07 -27.50 -1.61
C TYR A 121 -18.95 -28.77 -0.76
N LEU A 122 -17.98 -28.82 0.17
CA LEU A 122 -17.79 -29.98 1.05
C LEU A 122 -18.92 -30.07 2.09
N GLN A 123 -19.43 -28.94 2.58
CA GLN A 123 -20.55 -28.91 3.52
C GLN A 123 -21.86 -29.31 2.85
N ASN A 124 -22.13 -28.82 1.64
CA ASN A 124 -23.32 -29.16 0.85
C ASN A 124 -23.33 -30.65 0.46
N ARG A 125 -22.16 -31.26 0.20
CA ARG A 125 -22.08 -32.72 0.00
C ARG A 125 -22.34 -33.50 1.29
N LYS A 126 -21.84 -33.08 2.45
CA LYS A 126 -22.12 -33.78 3.72
C LYS A 126 -23.62 -33.93 4.02
N VAL A 127 -24.46 -32.98 3.59
CA VAL A 127 -25.91 -33.01 3.79
C VAL A 127 -26.61 -34.07 2.91
N GLY A 128 -26.05 -34.40 1.73
CA GLY A 128 -26.61 -35.37 0.78
C GLY A 128 -25.84 -36.69 0.64
N VAL A 129 -24.68 -36.82 1.30
CA VAL A 129 -23.79 -37.99 1.13
C VAL A 129 -24.45 -39.32 1.50
N PHE A 130 -25.43 -39.33 2.40
CA PHE A 130 -26.17 -40.53 2.79
C PHE A 130 -27.47 -40.75 1.98
N SER A 131 -27.76 -39.89 1.00
CA SER A 131 -29.01 -39.95 0.23
C SER A 131 -28.98 -41.05 -0.83
N THR A 132 -27.81 -41.34 -1.41
CA THR A 132 -27.63 -42.40 -2.40
C THR A 132 -26.25 -43.08 -2.30
N ASP A 133 -26.17 -44.34 -2.73
CA ASP A 133 -24.89 -45.08 -2.82
C ASP A 133 -23.88 -44.39 -3.75
N LEU A 134 -24.36 -43.74 -4.81
CA LEU A 134 -23.52 -43.01 -5.76
C LEU A 134 -22.88 -41.78 -5.11
N GLU A 135 -23.65 -40.99 -4.36
CA GLU A 135 -23.16 -39.82 -3.64
C GLU A 135 -22.20 -40.22 -2.51
N THR A 136 -22.53 -41.31 -1.80
CA THR A 136 -21.67 -41.93 -0.77
C THR A 136 -20.32 -42.33 -1.39
N ARG A 137 -20.33 -43.13 -2.45
CA ARG A 137 -19.12 -43.62 -3.13
C ARG A 137 -18.27 -42.47 -3.67
N THR A 138 -18.89 -41.48 -4.31
CA THR A 138 -18.16 -40.33 -4.87
C THR A 138 -17.52 -39.50 -3.75
N PHE A 139 -18.14 -39.40 -2.58
CA PHE A 139 -17.58 -38.68 -1.44
C PHE A 139 -16.47 -39.48 -0.76
N LEU A 140 -16.64 -40.79 -0.61
CA LEU A 140 -15.61 -41.70 -0.13
C LEU A 140 -14.36 -41.63 -1.01
N ILE A 141 -14.49 -41.65 -2.35
CA ILE A 141 -13.34 -41.50 -3.27
C ILE A 141 -12.61 -40.18 -3.02
N THR A 142 -13.35 -39.08 -2.85
CA THR A 142 -12.75 -37.77 -2.57
C THR A 142 -11.98 -37.81 -1.24
N LYS A 143 -12.61 -38.35 -0.19
CA LYS A 143 -12.00 -38.49 1.14
C LYS A 143 -10.78 -39.42 1.15
N LEU A 144 -10.78 -40.46 0.33
CA LEU A 144 -9.69 -41.41 0.19
C LEU A 144 -8.44 -40.74 -0.40
N TRP A 145 -8.60 -39.95 -1.45
CA TRP A 145 -7.49 -39.18 -2.04
C TRP A 145 -7.00 -38.06 -1.11
N ASP A 146 -7.90 -37.35 -0.44
CA ASP A 146 -7.55 -36.36 0.59
C ASP A 146 -6.71 -37.00 1.70
N PHE A 147 -7.14 -38.18 2.19
CA PHE A 147 -6.44 -38.93 3.23
C PHE A 147 -5.06 -39.36 2.76
N ASN A 148 -4.94 -39.96 1.57
CA ASN A 148 -3.66 -40.40 1.02
C ASN A 148 -2.67 -39.22 0.86
N LYS A 149 -3.16 -38.08 0.37
CA LYS A 149 -2.35 -36.87 0.26
C LYS A 149 -1.84 -36.40 1.63
N THR A 150 -2.73 -36.33 2.61
CA THR A 150 -2.38 -35.89 3.97
C THR A 150 -1.36 -36.84 4.60
N VAL A 151 -1.57 -38.16 4.50
CA VAL A 151 -0.62 -39.16 5.01
C VAL A 151 0.76 -39.00 4.35
N PHE A 152 0.81 -38.80 3.03
CA PHE A 152 2.07 -38.61 2.32
C PHE A 152 2.82 -37.36 2.76
N GLU A 153 2.14 -36.21 2.87
CA GLU A 153 2.73 -34.93 3.28
C GLU A 153 3.28 -35.02 4.70
N GLU A 154 2.45 -35.42 5.66
CA GLU A 154 2.84 -35.55 7.07
C GLU A 154 3.95 -36.60 7.28
N TRP A 155 3.88 -37.73 6.56
CA TRP A 155 4.93 -38.75 6.63
C TRP A 155 6.26 -38.27 6.04
N SER A 156 6.22 -37.53 4.92
CA SER A 156 7.43 -36.98 4.29
C SER A 156 8.19 -36.05 5.25
N ASP A 157 7.46 -35.14 5.89
CA ASP A 157 8.03 -34.20 6.85
C ASP A 157 8.55 -34.92 8.09
N PHE A 158 7.77 -35.85 8.64
CA PHE A 158 8.18 -36.64 9.80
C PHE A 158 9.41 -37.50 9.51
N LYS A 159 9.47 -38.13 8.34
CA LYS A 159 10.60 -38.93 7.87
C LYS A 159 11.87 -38.08 7.76
N LEU A 160 11.78 -36.91 7.14
CA LEU A 160 12.92 -36.00 7.01
C LEU A 160 13.50 -35.65 8.39
N LEU A 161 12.65 -35.32 9.35
CA LEU A 161 13.08 -35.02 10.72
C LEU A 161 13.75 -36.22 11.40
N LEU A 162 13.22 -37.43 11.22
CA LEU A 162 13.84 -38.65 11.76
C LEU A 162 15.20 -38.92 11.12
N ASP A 163 15.33 -38.72 9.82
CA ASP A 163 16.57 -38.92 9.08
C ASP A 163 17.65 -37.91 9.54
N VAL A 164 17.27 -36.65 9.74
CA VAL A 164 18.17 -35.58 10.25
C VAL A 164 18.57 -35.81 11.71
N ASN A 165 17.64 -36.21 12.58
CA ASN A 165 17.90 -36.41 14.01
C ASN A 165 18.84 -37.60 14.29
N GLY A 166 18.82 -38.59 13.40
CA GLY A 166 19.71 -39.76 13.46
C GLY A 166 19.26 -40.84 14.45
N ARG A 167 19.75 -42.07 14.22
CA ARG A 167 19.25 -43.29 14.89
C ARG A 167 19.38 -43.27 16.41
N ASN A 168 20.41 -42.65 16.96
CA ASN A 168 20.66 -42.66 18.41
C ASN A 168 19.71 -41.73 19.17
N GLU A 169 19.41 -40.56 18.62
CA GLU A 169 18.42 -39.64 19.21
C GLU A 169 17.00 -40.17 19.00
N ASN A 170 16.71 -40.78 17.84
CA ASN A 170 15.41 -41.44 17.59
C ASN A 170 15.12 -42.59 18.58
N LYS A 171 16.15 -43.29 19.08
CA LYS A 171 15.96 -44.32 20.14
C LYS A 171 15.36 -43.72 21.43
N LYS A 172 15.59 -42.44 21.72
CA LYS A 172 14.97 -41.76 22.86
C LYS A 172 13.46 -41.56 22.64
N LEU A 173 13.03 -41.45 21.38
CA LEU A 173 11.63 -41.32 20.95
C LEU A 173 10.93 -42.68 20.70
N LYS A 174 11.57 -43.81 21.03
CA LYS A 174 11.09 -45.16 20.71
C LYS A 174 9.62 -45.44 21.10
N LYS A 175 9.15 -44.89 22.22
CA LYS A 175 7.78 -45.10 22.70
C LYS A 175 6.77 -44.40 21.78
N GLY A 176 7.05 -43.16 21.40
CA GLY A 176 6.23 -42.40 20.46
C GLY A 176 6.22 -43.07 19.07
N LEU A 177 7.40 -43.46 18.57
CA LEU A 177 7.52 -44.18 17.30
C LEU A 177 6.77 -45.51 17.30
N LYS A 178 6.82 -46.27 18.40
CA LYS A 178 6.06 -47.52 18.55
C LYS A 178 4.55 -47.27 18.53
N SER A 179 4.08 -46.23 19.19
CA SER A 179 2.67 -45.85 19.18
C SER A 179 2.20 -45.49 17.77
N VAL A 180 2.96 -44.67 17.04
CA VAL A 180 2.63 -44.33 15.63
C VAL A 180 2.60 -45.59 14.77
N MET A 181 3.59 -46.48 14.91
CA MET A 181 3.63 -47.75 14.20
C MET A 181 2.40 -48.63 14.49
N GLU A 182 1.96 -48.72 15.75
CA GLU A 182 0.78 -49.49 16.14
C GLU A 182 -0.49 -48.93 15.50
N THR A 183 -0.70 -47.61 15.55
CA THR A 183 -1.84 -46.95 14.89
C THR A 183 -1.83 -47.17 13.37
N LEU A 184 -0.66 -47.08 12.72
CA LEU A 184 -0.56 -47.33 11.28
C LEU A 184 -0.88 -48.79 10.92
N LYS A 185 -0.55 -49.75 11.79
CA LYS A 185 -0.93 -51.16 11.59
C LYS A 185 -2.43 -51.37 11.69
N GLU A 186 -3.08 -50.79 12.69
CA GLU A 186 -4.54 -50.87 12.83
C GLU A 186 -5.26 -50.29 11.60
N ILE A 187 -4.78 -49.16 11.09
CA ILE A 187 -5.29 -48.54 9.86
C ILE A 187 -5.06 -49.47 8.66
N PHE A 188 -3.86 -50.04 8.53
CA PHE A 188 -3.53 -50.98 7.46
C PHE A 188 -4.45 -52.20 7.47
N GLU A 189 -4.60 -52.87 8.62
CA GLU A 189 -5.46 -54.03 8.79
C GLU A 189 -6.91 -53.71 8.46
N TYR A 190 -7.42 -52.55 8.90
CA TYR A 190 -8.79 -52.13 8.58
C TYR A 190 -8.99 -51.94 7.07
N ILE A 191 -8.07 -51.25 6.40
CA ILE A 191 -8.15 -51.03 4.94
C ILE A 191 -8.01 -52.36 4.20
N GLU A 192 -7.08 -53.22 4.62
CA GLU A 192 -6.86 -54.53 4.01
C GLU A 192 -8.13 -55.38 4.07
N ASN A 193 -8.77 -55.48 5.24
CA ASN A 193 -10.02 -56.21 5.43
C ASN A 193 -11.21 -55.63 4.64
N MET A 194 -11.16 -54.35 4.27
CA MET A 194 -12.20 -53.70 3.47
C MET A 194 -11.99 -53.82 1.96
N VAL A 195 -10.76 -54.11 1.52
CA VAL A 195 -10.37 -54.14 0.10
C VAL A 195 -10.19 -55.56 -0.42
N PHE A 196 -9.70 -56.48 0.41
CA PHE A 196 -9.40 -57.85 0.01
C PHE A 196 -10.27 -58.82 0.81
N ASP A 197 -11.04 -59.64 0.10
CA ASP A 197 -11.62 -60.85 0.68
C ASP A 197 -10.61 -62.02 0.59
N ALA A 198 -10.79 -63.06 1.40
CA ALA A 198 -9.94 -64.27 1.35
C ALA A 198 -9.86 -64.92 -0.05
N LYS A 199 -10.80 -64.61 -0.94
CA LYS A 199 -10.82 -65.05 -2.35
C LYS A 199 -9.92 -64.21 -3.27
N ASP A 200 -9.68 -62.93 -2.96
CA ASP A 200 -8.84 -62.03 -3.77
C ASP A 200 -7.34 -62.32 -3.60
N TYR A 201 -6.99 -63.14 -2.60
CA TYR A 201 -5.64 -63.66 -2.39
C TYR A 201 -5.27 -64.77 -3.39
N GLU A 202 -6.23 -65.48 -3.99
CA GLU A 202 -5.93 -66.52 -5.00
C GLU A 202 -5.60 -65.93 -6.38
N GLU A 203 -6.14 -64.75 -6.70
CA GLU A 203 -5.96 -64.12 -8.03
C GLU A 203 -4.54 -63.54 -8.23
N LYS A 204 -3.80 -63.24 -7.15
CA LYS A 204 -2.42 -62.71 -7.21
C LYS A 204 -1.36 -63.75 -7.60
N ASN A 205 -1.66 -65.05 -7.59
CA ASN A 205 -0.69 -66.10 -7.91
C ASN A 205 -0.71 -66.57 -9.37
N THR A 206 -1.60 -66.05 -10.22
CA THR A 206 -1.67 -66.42 -11.65
C THR A 206 -1.11 -65.30 -12.52
N ILE A 207 0.19 -65.05 -12.44
CA ILE A 207 0.90 -64.36 -13.52
C ILE A 207 1.17 -65.42 -14.58
N ILE A 208 0.31 -65.50 -15.61
CA ILE A 208 0.63 -66.21 -16.83
C ILE A 208 1.73 -65.37 -17.52
N LEU A 209 2.97 -65.84 -17.43
CA LEU A 209 4.06 -65.39 -18.28
C LEU A 209 3.83 -66.04 -19.66
N GLU A 210 3.16 -65.33 -20.56
CA GLU A 210 3.30 -65.63 -21.99
C GLU A 210 4.65 -65.06 -22.45
N GLU A 211 5.59 -65.97 -22.72
CA GLU A 211 6.86 -65.66 -23.38
C GLU A 211 6.59 -65.35 -24.87
N GLU A 212 6.98 -64.16 -25.33
CA GLU A 212 7.28 -63.88 -26.75
C GLU A 212 8.81 -63.80 -26.96
#